data_AF-A0A9J6S3Y1-F1
#
_entry.id   AF-A0A9J6S3Y1-F1
#
_cell.length_a   1.000
_cell.length_b   1.000
_cell.length_c   1.000
_cell.angle_alpha   90.00
_cell.angle_beta   90.00
_cell.angle_gamma   90.00
#
_symmetry.space_group_name_H-M   'P 1'
#
loop_
_entity.id
_entity.type
_entity.pdbx_description
1 polymer ?
#
loop_
_entity_poly.entity_id
_entity_poly.type
_entity_poly.pdbx_seq_one_letter_code
_entity_poly.pdbx_strand_id
1 'polypeptide(L)'
;MNTTNHYNDIFCRRLKQARLASGLSQKRLGIAAGIDEFVASTRINRYEKGVHEPGTEIVQKLAEVLRVPLAYFYAEDDDLAELMLVFLQMNKHEREDILKYAKGKL
;
A
#
# COMPACT_ATOMS: atom_id res chain seq x y z
N MET A 1 3.74 20.49 19.24
CA MET A 1 4.26 20.66 17.87
C MET A 1 4.24 19.27 17.24
N ASN A 2 3.17 18.92 16.52
CA ASN A 2 3.13 17.67 15.77
C ASN A 2 3.67 17.99 14.39
N THR A 3 4.94 17.70 14.16
CA THR A 3 5.45 17.54 12.81
C THR A 3 4.70 16.35 12.20
N THR A 4 3.64 16.65 11.46
CA THR A 4 2.96 15.67 10.63
C THR A 4 4.00 15.09 9.69
N ASN A 5 4.42 13.85 9.93
CA ASN A 5 5.34 13.16 9.04
C ASN A 5 4.56 12.85 7.77
N HIS A 6 4.74 13.67 6.73
CA HIS A 6 4.04 13.59 5.44
C HIS A 6 3.98 12.16 4.88
N TYR A 7 5.04 11.37 5.07
CA TYR A 7 5.11 9.98 4.65
C TYR A 7 4.16 9.05 5.42
N ASN A 8 3.90 9.31 6.69
CA ASN A 8 2.92 8.56 7.48
C ASN A 8 1.50 8.81 6.94
N ASP A 9 1.15 10.06 6.60
CA ASP A 9 -0.16 10.39 6.05
C ASP A 9 -0.39 9.69 4.69
N ILE A 10 0.62 9.65 3.83
CA ILE A 10 0.57 8.91 2.56
C ILE A 10 0.35 7.42 2.83
N PHE A 11 1.12 6.82 3.73
CA PHE A 11 0.98 5.43 4.12
C PHE A 11 -0.43 5.10 4.62
N CYS A 12 -0.96 5.91 5.55
CA CYS A 12 -2.30 5.75 6.11
C CYS A 12 -3.37 5.72 5.03
N ARG A 13 -3.31 6.69 4.10
CA ARG A 13 -4.23 6.82 2.98
C ARG A 13 -4.15 5.61 2.06
N ARG A 14 -2.93 5.23 1.64
CA ARG A 14 -2.70 4.12 0.69
C ARG A 14 -3.08 2.77 1.29
N LEU A 15 -2.76 2.52 2.56
CA LEU A 15 -3.18 1.31 3.27
C LEU A 15 -4.70 1.17 3.28
N LYS A 16 -5.42 2.24 3.65
CA LYS A 16 -6.88 2.23 3.68
C LYS A 16 -7.48 2.01 2.29
N GLN A 17 -6.94 2.67 1.26
CA GLN A 17 -7.40 2.49 -0.12
C GLN A 17 -7.23 1.04 -0.59
N ALA A 18 -6.04 0.45 -0.44
CA ALA A 18 -5.77 -0.92 -0.84
C ALA A 18 -6.63 -1.93 -0.04
N ARG A 19 -6.82 -1.70 1.26
CA ARG A 19 -7.71 -2.54 2.08
C ARG A 19 -9.16 -2.50 1.59
N LEU A 20 -9.68 -1.31 1.28
CA LEU A 20 -11.05 -1.17 0.79
C LEU A 20 -11.21 -1.81 -0.60
N ALA A 21 -10.24 -1.62 -1.50
CA ALA A 21 -10.24 -2.22 -2.84
C ALA A 21 -10.20 -3.77 -2.79
N SER A 22 -9.51 -4.35 -1.80
CA SER A 22 -9.47 -5.81 -1.60
C SER A 22 -10.69 -6.37 -0.85
N GLY A 23 -11.63 -5.53 -0.39
CA GLY A 23 -12.82 -5.96 0.35
C GLY A 23 -12.55 -6.51 1.75
N LEU A 24 -11.36 -6.26 2.31
CA LEU A 24 -10.98 -6.77 3.63
C LEU A 24 -11.42 -5.82 4.76
N SER A 25 -11.89 -6.40 5.86
CA SER A 25 -12.05 -5.66 7.11
C SER A 25 -10.68 -5.43 7.77
N GLN A 26 -10.57 -4.45 8.66
CA GLN A 26 -9.33 -4.19 9.42
C GLN A 26 -8.87 -5.46 10.17
N LYS A 27 -9.80 -6.19 10.80
CA LYS A 27 -9.52 -7.47 11.47
C LYS A 27 -8.99 -8.52 10.49
N ARG A 28 -9.66 -8.74 9.36
CA ARG A 28 -9.24 -9.75 8.36
C ARG A 28 -7.87 -9.44 7.75
N LEU A 29 -7.61 -8.17 7.45
CA LEU A 29 -6.29 -7.73 6.97
C LEU A 29 -5.21 -7.99 8.02
N GLY A 30 -5.43 -7.59 9.27
CA GLY A 30 -4.45 -7.77 10.34
C GLY A 30 -4.09 -9.25 10.55
N ILE A 31 -5.10 -10.13 10.62
CA ILE A 31 -4.88 -11.57 10.77
C ILE A 31 -4.10 -12.14 9.57
N ALA A 32 -4.50 -11.77 8.35
CA ALA A 32 -3.80 -12.23 7.14
C ALA A 32 -2.35 -11.74 7.08
N ALA A 33 -2.05 -10.57 7.64
CA ALA A 33 -0.69 -10.04 7.77
C ALA A 33 0.08 -10.60 8.99
N GLY A 34 -0.44 -11.62 9.67
CA GLY A 34 0.22 -12.28 10.80
C GLY A 34 0.13 -11.53 12.13
N ILE A 35 -0.80 -10.56 12.25
CA ILE A 35 -1.09 -9.89 13.51
C ILE A 35 -2.05 -10.77 14.33
N ASP A 36 -1.74 -10.94 15.61
CA ASP A 36 -2.60 -11.65 16.57
C ASP A 36 -4.07 -11.20 16.49
N GLU A 37 -4.98 -12.18 16.45
CA GLU A 37 -6.40 -11.97 16.18
C GLU A 37 -7.07 -10.99 17.16
N PHE A 38 -6.67 -11.03 18.44
CA PHE A 38 -7.27 -10.22 19.49
C PHE A 38 -6.95 -8.73 19.35
N VAL A 39 -5.86 -8.40 18.65
CA VAL A 39 -5.41 -7.02 18.44
C VAL A 39 -5.41 -6.59 16.97
N ALA A 40 -5.67 -7.49 16.03
CA ALA A 40 -5.60 -7.25 14.59
C ALA A 40 -6.39 -6.01 14.14
N SER A 41 -7.67 -5.94 14.51
CA SER A 41 -8.53 -4.80 14.14
C SER A 41 -7.97 -3.47 14.66
N THR A 42 -7.60 -3.43 15.94
CA THR A 42 -7.07 -2.24 16.60
C THR A 42 -5.73 -1.80 16.02
N ARG A 43 -4.82 -2.74 15.70
CA ARG A 43 -3.52 -2.40 15.09
C ARG A 43 -3.69 -1.78 13.70
N ILE A 44 -4.46 -2.42 12.82
CA ILE A 44 -4.73 -1.86 11.48
C ILE A 44 -5.43 -0.51 11.59
N ASN A 45 -6.37 -0.34 12.52
CA ASN A 45 -7.03 0.96 12.75
C ASN A 45 -6.03 2.07 13.12
N ARG A 46 -5.06 1.76 13.99
CA ARG A 46 -4.03 2.71 14.40
C ARG A 46 -3.08 3.05 13.24
N TYR A 47 -2.75 2.08 12.38
CA TYR A 47 -2.00 2.32 11.16
C TYR A 47 -2.77 3.22 10.19
N GLU A 48 -4.05 2.96 9.93
CA GLU A 48 -4.85 3.79 9.01
C GLU A 48 -5.14 5.21 9.53
N LYS A 49 -4.97 5.45 10.83
CA LYS A 49 -5.13 6.75 11.48
C LYS A 49 -3.81 7.47 11.76
N GLY A 50 -2.67 6.86 11.41
CA GLY A 50 -1.35 7.43 11.66
C GLY A 50 -0.94 7.48 13.13
N VAL A 51 -1.67 6.80 14.00
CA VAL A 51 -1.38 6.73 15.45
C VAL A 51 -0.10 5.94 15.71
N HIS A 52 0.14 4.90 14.91
CA HIS A 52 1.38 4.14 14.93
C HIS A 52 1.85 3.89 13.50
N GLU A 53 3.17 3.83 13.34
CA GLU A 53 3.80 3.40 12.11
C GLU A 53 4.12 1.90 12.20
N PRO A 54 3.74 1.08 11.21
CA PRO A 54 4.16 -0.30 11.15
C PRO A 54 5.65 -0.41 10.84
N GLY A 55 6.33 -1.39 11.43
CA GLY A 55 7.68 -1.76 11.00
C GLY A 55 7.68 -2.34 9.59
N THR A 56 8.85 -2.31 8.93
CA THR A 56 9.04 -2.74 7.53
C THR A 56 8.53 -4.16 7.25
N GLU A 57 8.73 -5.10 8.18
CA GLU A 57 8.24 -6.47 8.04
C GLU A 57 6.69 -6.53 7.95
N ILE A 58 5.99 -5.74 8.76
CA ILE A 58 4.53 -5.66 8.70
C ILE A 58 4.09 -5.00 7.40
N VAL A 59 4.79 -3.95 6.94
CA VAL A 59 4.49 -3.31 5.65
C VAL A 59 4.63 -4.29 4.48
N GLN A 60 5.66 -5.13 4.48
CA GLN A 60 5.83 -6.18 3.48
C GLN A 60 4.68 -7.19 3.48
N LYS A 61 4.30 -7.70 4.67
CA LYS A 61 3.15 -8.61 4.80
C LYS A 61 1.84 -7.98 4.34
N LEU A 62 1.63 -6.69 4.65
CA LEU A 62 0.46 -5.95 4.18
C LEU A 62 0.44 -5.84 2.65
N ALA A 63 1.58 -5.54 2.02
CA ALA A 63 1.69 -5.47 0.55
C ALA A 63 1.36 -6.82 -0.10
N GLU A 64 1.89 -7.92 0.43
CA GLU A 64 1.64 -9.28 -0.05
C GLU A 64 0.15 -9.65 0.05
N VAL A 65 -0.46 -9.44 1.22
CA VAL A 65 -1.88 -9.73 1.46
C VAL A 65 -2.79 -8.90 0.55
N LEU A 66 -2.47 -7.63 0.38
CA LEU A 66 -3.24 -6.69 -0.44
C LEU A 66 -2.93 -6.79 -1.93
N ARG A 67 -1.91 -7.58 -2.32
CA ARG A 67 -1.44 -7.76 -3.69
C ARG A 67 -1.12 -6.44 -4.39
N VAL A 68 -0.45 -5.55 -3.66
CA VAL A 68 0.03 -4.26 -4.19
C VAL A 68 1.56 -4.21 -4.11
N PRO A 69 2.25 -3.46 -5.00
CA PRO A 69 3.68 -3.24 -4.85
C PRO A 69 4.00 -2.54 -3.51
N LEU A 70 5.11 -2.89 -2.85
CA LEU A 70 5.50 -2.25 -1.58
C LEU A 70 5.57 -0.72 -1.69
N ALA A 71 6.07 -0.23 -2.83
CA ALA A 71 6.19 1.20 -3.14
C ALA A 71 4.83 1.93 -3.19
N TYR A 72 3.73 1.21 -3.43
CA TYR A 72 2.38 1.80 -3.46
C TYR A 72 2.03 2.52 -2.17
N PHE A 73 2.48 2.01 -1.01
CA PHE A 73 2.21 2.64 0.27
C PHE A 73 2.90 4.00 0.45
N TYR A 74 3.86 4.34 -0.41
CA TYR A 74 4.64 5.57 -0.32
C TYR A 74 4.49 6.45 -1.57
N ALA A 75 3.60 6.09 -2.50
CA ALA A 75 3.29 6.89 -3.67
C ALA A 75 2.38 8.07 -3.29
N GLU A 76 2.92 9.29 -3.25
CA GLU A 76 2.13 10.50 -2.97
C GLU A 76 1.13 10.81 -4.10
N ASP A 77 1.62 10.73 -5.34
CA ASP A 77 0.86 10.98 -6.56
C ASP A 77 -0.13 9.83 -6.84
N ASP A 78 -1.39 10.18 -7.10
CA ASP A 78 -2.47 9.22 -7.34
C ASP A 78 -2.31 8.51 -8.69
N ASP A 79 -1.89 9.22 -9.74
CA ASP A 79 -1.68 8.66 -11.07
C ASP A 79 -0.49 7.68 -11.06
N LEU A 80 0.58 8.00 -10.30
CA LEU A 80 1.70 7.09 -10.10
C LEU A 80 1.28 5.83 -9.32
N ALA A 81 0.48 5.98 -8.27
CA ALA A 81 -0.03 4.86 -7.49
C ALA A 81 -0.91 3.93 -8.35
N GLU A 82 -1.78 4.50 -9.19
CA GLU A 82 -2.58 3.76 -10.16
C GLU A 82 -1.70 3.04 -11.19
N LEU A 83 -0.72 3.75 -11.78
CA LEU A 83 0.23 3.16 -12.72
C LEU A 83 0.96 1.95 -12.12
N MET A 84 1.36 2.02 -10.85
CA MET A 84 1.99 0.88 -10.15
C MET A 84 1.06 -0.35 -10.09
N LEU A 85 -0.23 -0.14 -9.82
CA LEU A 85 -1.22 -1.22 -9.78
C LEU A 85 -1.49 -1.81 -11.16
N VAL A 86 -1.63 -0.96 -12.18
CA VAL A 86 -1.82 -1.40 -13.57
C VAL A 86 -0.57 -2.15 -14.06
N PHE A 87 0.62 -1.61 -13.81
CA PHE A 87 1.89 -2.23 -14.19
C PHE A 87 2.06 -3.62 -13.57
N LEU A 88 1.56 -3.84 -12.35
CA LEU A 88 1.57 -5.15 -11.70
C LEU A 88 0.76 -6.20 -12.50
N GLN A 89 -0.37 -5.79 -13.11
CA GLN A 89 -1.23 -6.68 -13.90
C GLN A 89 -0.71 -6.92 -15.33
N MET A 90 0.16 -6.04 -15.82
CA MET A 90 0.71 -6.14 -17.18
C MET A 90 1.60 -7.37 -17.36
N ASN A 91 1.51 -8.00 -18.53
CA ASN A 91 2.44 -9.03 -18.99
C ASN A 91 3.77 -8.41 -19.45
N LYS A 92 4.76 -9.26 -19.78
CA LYS A 92 6.10 -8.80 -20.16
C LYS A 92 6.10 -7.84 -21.35
N HIS A 93 5.31 -8.12 -22.38
CA HIS A 93 5.27 -7.32 -23.60
C HIS A 93 4.65 -5.93 -23.35
N GLU A 94 3.52 -5.88 -22.63
CA GLU A 94 2.88 -4.62 -22.23
C GLU A 94 3.81 -3.74 -21.39
N ARG A 95 4.59 -4.36 -20.49
CA ARG A 95 5.60 -3.65 -19.69
C ARG A 95 6.74 -3.10 -20.56
N GLU A 96 7.19 -3.84 -21.56
CA GLU A 96 8.22 -3.37 -22.49
C GLU A 96 7.71 -2.18 -23.31
N ASP A 97 6.47 -2.23 -23.78
CA ASP A 97 5.85 -1.16 -24.57
C ASP A 97 5.68 0.13 -23.77
N ILE A 98 5.15 0.06 -22.54
CA ILE A 98 4.97 1.26 -21.70
C ILE A 98 6.32 1.87 -21.30
N LEU A 99 7.33 1.04 -21.01
CA LEU A 99 8.68 1.52 -20.71
C LEU A 99 9.34 2.16 -21.93
N LYS A 100 9.13 1.61 -23.13
CA LYS A 100 9.61 2.22 -24.38
C LYS A 100 8.96 3.58 -24.61
N TYR A 101 7.64 3.68 -24.43
CA TYR A 101 6.92 4.96 -24.54
C TYR A 101 7.46 6.00 -23.56
N ALA A 102 7.58 5.63 -22.27
CA ALA A 102 8.05 6.54 -21.23
C ALA A 102 9.51 6.99 -21.45
N LYS A 103 10.40 6.08 -21.85
CA LYS A 103 11.80 6.40 -22.17
C LYS A 103 11.94 7.37 -23.35
N GLY A 104 10.98 7.40 -24.27
CA GLY A 104 10.96 8.35 -25.37
C GLY A 104 10.56 9.79 -24.98
N LYS A 105 10.24 10.03 -23.70
CA LYS A 105 9.93 11.36 -23.14
C LYS A 105 11.06 11.94 -22.28
N LEU A 106 12.09 11.14 -22.00
CA LEU A 106 13.34 11.58 -21.37
C LEU A 106 14.25 12.21 -22.43
#